data_AF-A0A6L7XV06-F1
#
_entry.id   AF-A0A6L7XV06-F1
#
_cell.length_a   1.000
_cell.length_b   1.000
_cell.length_c   1.000
_cell.angle_alpha   90.00
_cell.angle_beta   90.00
_cell.angle_gamma   90.00
#
_symmetry.space_group_name_H-M   'P 1'
#
loop_
_entity.id
_entity.type
_entity.pdbx_description
1 polymer ?
#
loop_
_entity_poly.entity_id
_entity_poly.type
_entity_poly.pdbx_seq_one_letter_code
_entity_poly.pdbx_strand_id
1 'polypeptide(L)'
;MAKKANTGNGTIALNRRARFDYQLEERFEAGLVLEGWEVRSIRAGGAQLTDSYVLVREGEAWLLGAHIAPLASASTHVEPDPIRTRKLLLHEREISRIFNATQAKGFTCVATAMYWKGQRVKCEVALGKGKEQRDKRATVKEREWRREQGRVLKQSVND
;
A
#
# COMPACT_ATOMS: atom_id res chain seq x y z
N MET A 1 33.94 -13.37 5.47
CA MET A 1 32.48 -13.49 5.67
C MET A 1 31.88 -12.09 5.67
N ALA A 2 31.20 -11.70 4.60
CA ALA A 2 30.69 -10.34 4.46
C ALA A 2 29.49 -10.11 5.40
N LYS A 3 29.59 -9.08 6.25
CA LYS A 3 28.49 -8.62 7.11
C LYS A 3 27.29 -8.28 6.23
N LYS A 4 26.17 -9.00 6.39
CA LYS A 4 24.88 -8.64 5.81
C LYS A 4 24.51 -7.25 6.32
N ALA A 5 24.62 -6.24 5.47
CA ALA A 5 24.17 -4.90 5.78
C ALA A 5 22.67 -4.97 6.11
N ASN A 6 22.32 -4.50 7.31
CA ASN A 6 20.94 -4.33 7.74
C ASN A 6 20.30 -3.32 6.79
N THR A 7 19.68 -3.82 5.71
CA THR A 7 19.08 -2.98 4.68
C THR A 7 17.88 -2.32 5.33
N GLY A 8 17.97 -1.01 5.55
CA GLY A 8 16.87 -0.22 6.12
C GLY A 8 15.57 -0.62 5.46
N ASN A 9 14.55 -0.91 6.28
CA ASN A 9 13.24 -1.43 5.89
C ASN A 9 12.88 -0.91 4.49
N GLY A 10 12.88 -1.80 3.49
CA GLY A 10 12.61 -1.46 2.09
C GLY A 10 11.21 -0.88 1.84
N THR A 11 10.49 -0.49 2.87
CA THR A 11 9.19 0.16 2.84
C THR A 11 9.28 1.53 2.18
N ILE A 12 8.52 1.70 1.11
CA ILE A 12 8.36 2.97 0.39
C ILE A 12 7.17 3.74 0.96
N ALA A 13 6.01 3.09 1.01
CA ALA A 13 4.77 3.70 1.47
C ALA A 13 3.90 2.65 2.18
N LEU A 14 3.18 3.06 3.22
CA LEU A 14 2.23 2.22 3.93
C LEU A 14 0.86 2.90 3.94
N ASN A 15 -0.16 2.20 3.45
CA ASN A 15 -1.54 2.65 3.55
C ASN A 15 -2.10 2.27 4.93
N ARG A 16 -1.83 3.12 5.93
CA ARG A 16 -2.36 2.92 7.29
C ARG A 16 -3.89 2.98 7.32
N ARG A 17 -4.49 3.73 6.39
CA ARG A 17 -5.94 3.89 6.27
C ARG A 17 -6.62 2.60 5.81
N ALA A 18 -5.99 1.83 4.92
CA ALA A 18 -6.54 0.53 4.47
C ALA A 18 -6.87 -0.41 5.63
N ARG A 19 -5.99 -0.53 6.63
CA ARG A 19 -6.21 -1.39 7.82
C ARG A 19 -7.31 -0.88 8.75
N PHE A 20 -7.56 0.43 8.72
CA PHE A 20 -8.60 1.06 9.52
C PHE A 20 -9.97 0.98 8.86
N ASP A 21 -10.04 1.20 7.55
CA ASP A 21 -11.28 1.24 6.80
C ASP A 21 -11.78 -0.15 6.37
N TYR A 22 -10.87 -1.12 6.21
CA TYR A 22 -11.19 -2.46 5.73
C TYR A 22 -10.71 -3.55 6.68
N GLN A 23 -11.45 -4.64 6.71
CA GLN A 23 -10.98 -5.92 7.23
C GLN A 23 -10.26 -6.62 6.09
N LEU A 24 -8.94 -6.70 6.18
CA LEU A 24 -8.09 -7.30 5.15
C LEU A 24 -8.02 -8.81 5.34
N GLU A 25 -8.31 -9.56 4.29
CA GLU A 25 -8.31 -11.02 4.31
C GLU A 25 -7.06 -11.55 3.60
N GLU A 26 -7.11 -11.63 2.28
CA GLU A 26 -6.04 -12.17 1.47
C GLU A 26 -5.17 -11.06 0.87
N ARG A 27 -3.85 -11.30 0.82
CA ARG A 27 -2.85 -10.37 0.30
C ARG A 27 -2.07 -10.97 -0.87
N PHE A 28 -1.73 -10.11 -1.80
CA PHE A 28 -1.01 -10.44 -3.03
C PHE A 28 0.15 -9.47 -3.22
N GLU A 29 1.27 -9.98 -3.75
CA GLU A 29 2.41 -9.16 -4.14
C GLU A 29 2.37 -8.93 -5.66
N ALA A 30 2.17 -7.68 -6.07
CA ALA A 30 2.20 -7.28 -7.48
C ALA A 30 3.50 -6.55 -7.83
N GLY A 31 4.00 -6.75 -9.06
CA GLY A 31 4.91 -5.79 -9.67
C GLY A 31 4.16 -4.54 -10.17
N LEU A 32 4.83 -3.39 -10.26
CA LEU A 32 4.27 -2.18 -10.86
C LEU A 32 4.98 -1.84 -12.17
N VAL A 33 4.22 -1.43 -13.19
CA VAL A 33 4.77 -0.80 -14.39
C VAL A 33 4.95 0.69 -14.14
N LEU A 34 6.21 1.08 -13.91
CA LEU A 34 6.59 2.45 -13.58
C LEU A 34 7.38 3.12 -14.70
N GLU A 35 7.22 4.43 -14.80
CA GLU A 35 8.03 5.31 -15.65
C GLU A 35 9.31 5.73 -14.92
N GLY A 36 10.32 6.16 -15.68
CA GLY A 36 11.64 6.50 -15.13
C GLY A 36 11.59 7.61 -14.07
N TRP A 37 10.73 8.63 -14.27
CA TRP A 37 10.57 9.72 -13.32
C TRP A 37 9.89 9.25 -12.01
N GLU A 38 8.96 8.30 -12.10
CA GLU A 38 8.26 7.73 -10.94
C GLU A 38 9.24 6.98 -10.03
N VAL A 39 10.16 6.20 -10.62
CA VAL A 39 11.20 5.50 -9.86
C VAL A 39 12.11 6.49 -9.13
N ARG A 40 12.46 7.61 -9.76
CA ARG A 40 13.28 8.66 -9.13
C ARG A 40 12.53 9.34 -7.97
N SER A 41 11.24 9.64 -8.16
CA SER A 41 10.39 10.20 -7.11
C SER A 41 10.21 9.24 -5.93
N ILE A 42 9.95 7.95 -6.19
CA ILE A 42 9.82 6.91 -5.17
C ILE A 42 11.10 6.82 -4.32
N ARG A 43 12.28 6.91 -4.94
CA ARG A 43 13.56 6.94 -4.21
C ARG A 43 13.71 8.18 -3.33
N ALA A 44 13.10 9.30 -3.71
CA ALA A 44 13.04 10.53 -2.92
C ALA A 44 11.89 10.55 -1.89
N GLY A 45 11.10 9.47 -1.78
CA GLY A 45 10.00 9.36 -0.82
C GLY A 45 8.68 10.01 -1.26
N GLY A 46 8.51 10.32 -2.55
CA GLY A 46 7.34 11.02 -3.08
C GLY A 46 6.07 10.18 -3.27
N ALA A 47 6.03 8.93 -2.82
CA ALA A 47 4.94 8.00 -3.08
C ALA A 47 3.92 7.92 -1.94
N GLN A 48 2.63 7.97 -2.28
CA GLN A 48 1.51 7.85 -1.36
C GLN A 48 0.46 6.87 -1.92
N LEU A 49 -0.06 6.02 -1.03
CA LEU A 49 -1.08 5.02 -1.35
C LEU A 49 -2.45 5.32 -0.72
N THR A 50 -2.63 6.51 -0.16
CA THR A 50 -3.91 6.90 0.45
C THR A 50 -5.03 6.82 -0.59
N ASP A 51 -6.15 6.19 -0.23
CA ASP A 51 -7.34 6.03 -1.08
C ASP A 51 -7.11 5.30 -2.42
N SER A 52 -5.98 4.59 -2.54
CA SER A 52 -5.68 3.78 -3.72
C SER A 52 -6.35 2.41 -3.69
N TYR A 53 -6.83 1.98 -4.86
CA TYR A 53 -7.55 0.72 -5.05
C TYR A 53 -7.16 0.04 -6.36
N VAL A 54 -7.50 -1.25 -6.47
CA VAL A 54 -7.21 -2.06 -7.65
C VAL A 54 -8.49 -2.31 -8.43
N LEU A 55 -8.46 -1.98 -9.71
CA LEU A 55 -9.50 -2.32 -10.66
C LEU A 55 -9.00 -3.46 -11.56
N VAL A 56 -9.80 -4.51 -11.68
CA VAL A 56 -9.56 -5.56 -12.68
C VAL A 56 -10.44 -5.31 -13.88
N ARG A 57 -9.84 -5.13 -15.06
CA ARG A 57 -10.54 -4.90 -16.32
C ARG A 57 -9.86 -5.68 -17.43
N GLU A 58 -10.66 -6.40 -18.23
CA GLU A 58 -10.18 -7.12 -19.42
C GLU A 58 -9.03 -8.12 -19.10
N GLY A 59 -9.07 -8.75 -17.93
CA GLY A 59 -8.04 -9.71 -17.50
C GLY A 59 -6.75 -9.07 -16.95
N GLU A 60 -6.73 -7.75 -16.79
CA GLU A 60 -5.58 -7.01 -16.27
C GLU A 60 -5.93 -6.27 -14.98
N ALA A 61 -4.97 -6.21 -14.05
CA ALA A 61 -5.10 -5.48 -12.80
C ALA A 61 -4.44 -4.10 -12.91
N TRP A 62 -5.14 -3.08 -12.43
CA TRP A 62 -4.72 -1.69 -12.50
C TRP A 62 -4.81 -1.05 -11.13
N LEU A 63 -3.75 -0.36 -10.71
CA LEU A 63 -3.71 0.46 -9.51
C LEU A 63 -4.15 1.88 -9.83
N LEU A 64 -5.23 2.32 -9.19
CA LEU A 64 -5.81 3.65 -9.31
C LEU A 64 -5.62 4.43 -8.01
N GLY A 65 -5.55 5.76 -8.11
CA GLY A 65 -5.49 6.68 -6.97
C GLY A 65 -4.15 6.73 -6.23
N ALA A 66 -3.17 5.92 -6.62
CA ALA A 66 -1.82 6.03 -6.09
C ALA A 66 -1.16 7.33 -6.61
N HIS A 67 -0.64 8.14 -5.69
CA HIS A 67 -0.03 9.43 -6.00
C HIS A 67 1.50 9.32 -5.90
N ILE A 68 2.21 9.69 -6.97
CA ILE A 68 3.66 9.81 -6.98
C ILE A 68 4.02 11.24 -7.34
N ALA A 69 4.54 11.99 -6.37
CA ALA A 69 4.85 13.41 -6.53
C ALA A 69 6.00 13.61 -7.53
N PRO A 70 5.81 14.33 -8.64
CA PRO A 70 6.90 14.63 -9.55
C PRO A 70 8.00 15.43 -8.83
N LEU A 71 9.25 15.16 -9.16
CA LEU A 71 10.36 15.98 -8.67
C LEU A 71 10.46 17.25 -9.49
N ALA A 72 10.87 18.37 -8.88
CA ALA A 72 11.16 19.61 -9.61
C ALA A 72 12.27 19.44 -10.66
N SER A 73 13.11 18.42 -10.49
CA SER A 73 14.17 18.01 -11.42
C SER A 73 13.72 16.93 -12.42
N ALA A 74 12.42 16.69 -12.55
CA ALA A 74 11.88 15.85 -13.62
C ALA A 74 12.23 16.46 -14.98
N SER A 75 12.37 15.59 -15.99
CA SER A 75 12.70 16.01 -17.34
C SER A 75 11.64 16.98 -17.87
N THR A 76 12.08 18.06 -18.50
CA THR A 76 11.19 19.02 -19.18
C THR A 76 10.46 18.43 -20.38
N HIS A 77 10.90 17.29 -20.90
CA HIS A 77 10.32 16.61 -22.06
C HIS A 77 9.24 15.59 -21.70
N VAL A 78 8.97 15.39 -20.40
CA VAL A 78 7.93 14.49 -19.91
C VAL A 78 6.97 15.32 -19.11
N GLU A 79 5.67 15.20 -19.37
CA GLU A 79 4.62 15.78 -18.53
C GLU A 79 4.20 14.73 -17.49
N PRO A 80 4.66 14.86 -16.23
CA PRO A 80 4.47 13.80 -15.25
C PRO A 80 3.06 13.87 -14.65
N ASP A 81 2.23 12.87 -14.93
CA ASP A 81 0.93 12.68 -14.27
C ASP A 81 1.13 11.98 -12.90
N PRO A 82 0.90 12.67 -11.76
CA PRO A 82 1.10 12.10 -10.42
C PRO A 82 0.15 10.93 -10.12
N ILE A 83 -1.06 10.95 -10.68
CA ILE A 83 -2.16 10.03 -10.37
C ILE A 83 -2.41 9.01 -11.47
N ARG A 84 -1.47 8.91 -12.43
CA ARG A 84 -1.50 7.95 -13.54
C ARG A 84 -1.92 6.56 -13.09
N THR A 85 -2.82 5.94 -13.84
CA THR A 85 -3.22 4.55 -13.58
C THR A 85 -2.07 3.61 -13.94
N ARG A 86 -1.69 2.73 -13.00
CA ARG A 86 -0.49 1.89 -13.13
C ARG A 86 -0.88 0.42 -13.26
N LYS A 87 -0.38 -0.24 -14.30
CA LYS A 87 -0.60 -1.68 -14.48
C LYS A 87 0.11 -2.47 -13.38
N LEU A 88 -0.61 -3.43 -12.79
CA LEU A 88 -0.10 -4.39 -11.83
C LEU A 88 0.23 -5.70 -12.54
N LEU A 89 1.40 -6.24 -12.19
CA LEU A 89 1.89 -7.52 -12.70
C LEU A 89 1.63 -8.59 -11.65
N LEU A 90 0.59 -9.40 -11.88
CA LEU A 90 0.11 -10.50 -11.05
C LEU A 90 -0.02 -11.75 -11.91
N HIS A 91 -0.08 -12.93 -11.30
CA HIS A 91 -0.40 -14.15 -12.01
C HIS A 91 -1.89 -14.18 -12.41
N GLU A 92 -2.22 -14.81 -13.53
CA GLU A 92 -3.59 -14.93 -14.03
C GLU A 92 -4.57 -15.44 -12.97
N ARG A 93 -4.19 -16.50 -12.24
CA ARG A 93 -5.01 -17.07 -11.15
C ARG A 93 -5.29 -16.06 -10.03
N GLU A 94 -4.32 -15.20 -9.72
CA GLU A 94 -4.48 -14.15 -8.71
C GLU A 94 -5.43 -13.06 -9.22
N ILE A 95 -5.31 -12.67 -10.49
CA ILE A 95 -6.19 -11.69 -11.13
C ILE A 95 -7.64 -12.21 -11.15
N SER A 96 -7.86 -13.47 -11.56
CA SER A 96 -9.20 -14.08 -11.55
C SER A 96 -9.79 -14.12 -10.14
N ARG A 97 -8.97 -14.41 -9.13
CA ARG A 97 -9.42 -14.44 -7.73
C ARG A 97 -9.80 -13.05 -7.23
N ILE A 98 -9.00 -12.03 -7.53
CA ILE A 98 -9.32 -10.64 -7.19
C ILE A 98 -10.61 -10.23 -7.89
N PHE A 99 -10.74 -10.48 -9.19
CA PHE A 99 -11.94 -10.17 -9.97
C PHE A 99 -13.19 -10.77 -9.33
N ASN A 100 -13.20 -12.10 -9.13
CA ASN A 100 -14.35 -12.80 -8.55
C ASN A 100 -14.72 -12.28 -7.16
N ALA A 101 -13.73 -11.99 -6.31
CA ALA A 101 -13.97 -11.44 -4.98
C ALA A 101 -14.56 -10.01 -5.04
N THR A 102 -14.05 -9.16 -5.93
CA THR A 102 -14.55 -7.77 -6.08
C THR A 102 -15.96 -7.68 -6.64
N GLN A 103 -16.47 -8.73 -7.29
CA GLN A 103 -17.88 -8.79 -7.72
C GLN A 103 -18.86 -8.97 -6.54
N ALA A 104 -18.38 -9.50 -5.41
CA ALA A 104 -19.22 -9.65 -4.22
C ALA A 104 -19.46 -8.30 -3.55
N LYS A 105 -20.71 -8.07 -3.11
CA LYS A 105 -21.11 -6.79 -2.48
C LYS A 105 -20.26 -6.49 -1.24
N GLY A 106 -19.60 -5.33 -1.25
CA GLY A 106 -18.84 -4.83 -0.11
C GLY A 106 -17.40 -5.32 -0.03
N PHE A 107 -16.94 -6.12 -0.99
CA PHE A 107 -15.54 -6.46 -1.18
C PHE A 107 -14.86 -5.47 -2.12
N THR A 108 -13.61 -5.14 -1.82
CA THR A 108 -12.76 -4.32 -2.67
C THR A 108 -11.32 -4.80 -2.56
N CYS A 109 -10.50 -4.46 -3.56
CA CYS A 109 -9.07 -4.71 -3.53
C CYS A 109 -8.34 -3.38 -3.33
N VAL A 110 -7.58 -3.25 -2.26
CA VAL A 110 -6.90 -2.00 -1.87
C VAL A 110 -5.40 -2.20 -1.77
N ALA A 111 -4.62 -1.17 -2.13
CA ALA A 111 -3.17 -1.23 -1.93
C ALA A 111 -2.83 -0.95 -0.46
N THR A 112 -2.07 -1.85 0.15
CA THR A 112 -1.73 -1.81 1.57
C THR A 112 -0.31 -1.29 1.81
N ALA A 113 0.61 -1.62 0.91
CA ALA A 113 2.01 -1.21 1.01
C ALA A 113 2.69 -1.12 -0.35
N MET A 114 3.73 -0.30 -0.41
CA MET A 114 4.72 -0.29 -1.48
C MET A 114 6.09 -0.50 -0.86
N TYR A 115 6.91 -1.37 -1.43
CA TYR A 115 8.24 -1.68 -0.91
C TYR A 115 9.21 -2.13 -2.01
N TRP A 116 10.49 -2.02 -1.71
CA TRP A 116 11.60 -2.51 -2.50
C TRP A 116 11.80 -4.00 -2.26
N LYS A 117 11.82 -4.77 -3.35
CA LYS A 117 12.31 -6.16 -3.38
C LYS A 117 13.54 -6.20 -4.27
N GLY A 118 14.71 -6.09 -3.64
CA GLY A 118 15.96 -5.78 -4.35
C GLY A 118 15.87 -4.41 -5.00
N GLN A 119 16.02 -4.36 -6.33
CA GLN A 119 15.94 -3.11 -7.10
C GLN A 119 14.56 -2.79 -7.68
N ARG A 120 13.58 -3.68 -7.51
CA ARG A 120 12.23 -3.54 -8.05
C ARG A 120 11.28 -3.03 -6.98
N VAL A 121 10.32 -2.21 -7.40
CA VAL A 121 9.20 -1.77 -6.57
C VAL A 121 8.10 -2.83 -6.64
N LYS A 122 7.58 -3.21 -5.47
CA LYS A 122 6.45 -4.11 -5.30
C LYS A 122 5.31 -3.39 -4.61
N CYS A 123 4.09 -3.70 -5.01
CA CYS A 123 2.86 -3.28 -4.35
C CYS A 123 2.24 -4.48 -3.65
N GLU A 124 2.01 -4.39 -2.34
CA GLU A 124 1.10 -5.30 -1.64
C GLU A 124 -0.32 -4.79 -1.86
N VAL A 125 -1.19 -5.66 -2.37
CA VAL A 125 -2.62 -5.40 -2.53
C VAL A 125 -3.39 -6.46 -1.75
N ALA A 126 -4.54 -6.09 -1.21
CA ALA A 126 -5.32 -6.96 -0.36
C ALA A 126 -6.80 -6.88 -0.68
N LEU A 127 -7.43 -8.05 -0.70
CA LEU A 127 -8.88 -8.13 -0.65
C LEU A 127 -9.35 -7.75 0.74
N GLY A 128 -10.33 -6.87 0.80
CA GLY A 128 -10.89 -6.41 2.05
C GLY A 128 -12.35 -6.06 1.97
N LYS A 129 -13.05 -6.33 3.07
CA LYS A 129 -14.43 -5.92 3.27
C LYS A 129 -14.47 -4.62 4.05
N GLY A 130 -15.31 -3.67 3.63
CA GLY A 130 -15.49 -2.41 4.37
C GLY A 130 -15.94 -2.66 5.80
N LYS A 131 -15.27 -2.02 6.77
CA LYS A 131 -15.66 -2.10 8.19
C LYS A 131 -16.86 -1.21 8.48
N GLU A 132 -17.75 -1.69 9.33
CA GLU A 132 -18.86 -0.90 9.83
C GLU A 132 -18.37 0.17 10.83
N GLN A 133 -19.20 1.20 11.06
CA GLN A 133 -18.86 2.27 12.00
C GLN A 133 -18.61 1.74 13.43
N ARG A 134 -19.33 0.69 13.83
CA ARG A 134 -19.12 0.02 15.12
C ARG A 134 -17.71 -0.56 15.23
N ASP A 135 -17.25 -1.24 14.18
CA ASP A 135 -15.92 -1.86 14.14
C ASP A 135 -14.79 -0.83 14.09
N LYS A 136 -15.02 0.29 13.39
CA LYS A 136 -14.10 1.43 13.39
C LYS A 136 -13.93 2.01 14.79
N ARG A 137 -15.03 2.19 15.54
CA ARG A 137 -14.99 2.65 16.94
C ARG A 137 -14.23 1.68 17.85
N ALA A 138 -14.44 0.38 17.69
CA ALA A 138 -13.70 -0.65 18.43
C ALA A 138 -12.18 -0.56 18.15
N THR A 139 -11.81 -0.42 16.88
CA THR A 139 -10.40 -0.25 16.46
C THR A 139 -9.76 1.00 17.08
N VAL A 140 -10.50 2.12 17.17
CA VAL A 140 -10.02 3.34 17.84
C VAL A 140 -9.80 3.09 19.33
N LYS A 141 -10.79 2.51 20.03
CA LYS A 141 -10.72 2.24 21.46
C LYS A 141 -9.54 1.32 21.81
N GLU A 142 -9.34 0.25 21.04
CA GLU A 142 -8.23 -0.68 21.25
C GLU A 142 -6.86 0.00 21.02
N ARG A 143 -6.75 0.84 19.98
CA ARG A 143 -5.53 1.61 19.72
C ARG A 143 -5.21 2.59 20.84
N GLU A 144 -6.21 3.25 21.40
CA GLU A 144 -6.06 4.16 22.54
C GLU A 144 -5.66 3.40 23.80
N TRP A 145 -6.34 2.30 24.11
CA TRP A 145 -6.01 1.43 25.22
C TRP A 145 -4.56 0.93 25.16
N ARG A 146 -4.11 0.46 24.00
CA ARG A 146 -2.73 -0.02 23.81
C ARG A 146 -1.69 1.09 23.99
N ARG A 147 -2.00 2.33 23.60
CA ARG A 147 -1.12 3.48 23.84
C ARG A 147 -1.01 3.80 25.33
N GLU A 148 -2.12 3.71 26.05
CA GLU A 148 -2.16 3.98 27.48
C GLU A 148 -1.38 2.94 28.29
N GLN A 149 -1.58 1.64 28.00
CA GLN A 149 -0.76 0.57 28.58
C GLN A 149 0.74 0.79 28.37
N GLY A 150 1.13 1.24 27.16
CA GLY A 150 2.52 1.55 26.85
C GLY A 150 3.09 2.76 27.60
N ARG A 151 2.25 3.71 28.02
CA ARG A 151 2.66 4.83 28.88
C ARG A 151 2.88 4.39 30.32
N VAL A 152 1.93 3.63 30.86
CA VAL A 152 2.00 3.08 32.23
C VAL A 152 3.26 2.22 32.39
N LEU A 153 3.53 1.32 31.44
CA LEU A 153 4.72 0.47 31.48
C LEU A 153 6.04 1.25 31.43
N LYS A 154 6.09 2.39 30.72
CA LYS A 154 7.27 3.25 30.65
C LYS A 154 7.49 4.06 31.94
N GLN A 155 6.40 4.49 32.59
CA GLN A 155 6.50 5.16 33.89
C GLN A 155 7.00 4.20 34.96
N SER A 156 6.46 2.97 35.03
CA SER A 156 6.88 1.97 36.01
C SER A 156 8.30 1.42 35.86
N VAL A 157 8.98 1.68 34.73
CA VAL A 157 10.38 1.28 34.49
C VAL A 157 11.37 2.40 34.86
N ASN A 158 10.87 3.63 35.02
CA ASN A 158 11.68 4.80 35.37
C ASN A 158 11.63 5.17 36.86
N ASP A 159 10.83 4.45 37.65
CA ASP A 159 10.80 4.49 39.13
C ASP A 159 11.54 3.27 39.70
#